data_AF-D3DMS2-F1
#
_entry.id   AF-D3DMS2-F1
#
_cell.length_a   1.000
_cell.length_b   1.000
_cell.length_c   1.000
_cell.angle_alpha   90.00
_cell.angle_beta   90.00
_cell.angle_gamma   90.00
#
_symmetry.space_group_name_H-M   'P 1'
#
loop_
_entity.id
_entity.type
_entity.pdbx_description
1 polymer ?
#
loop_
_entity_poly.entity_id
_entity_poly.type
_entity_poly.pdbx_seq_one_letter_code
_entity_poly.pdbx_strand_id
1 'polypeptide(L)'
;MYYFPTSVMWSALGFSPLLAVLILPKWASSTKMKAYLDLDTRLKTQLRGYSEDLQDHISTLNRYIDDRKSELDKVGKDPEVYLGNPLNSFSLLHHLHFDWPAWRKLMEKPLATEYITEIQEMWSEMPTKDEYTNSIKAAKDFHKNETQGNFEFSPLESLQIALHAYDKKNYTEAENWLNITLNGYKNLSLQEKDLYEVLSPVSESQVEDLYTKVRKIKNE
;
A
#
# COMPACT_ATOMS: atom_id res chain seq x y z
N MET A 1 -60.40 43.08 6.75
CA MET A 1 -60.64 43.56 8.13
C MET A 1 -59.51 43.02 9.00
N TYR A 2 -58.82 43.92 9.70
CA TYR A 2 -57.73 43.74 10.68
C TYR A 2 -56.27 43.49 10.23
N TYR A 3 -55.53 44.61 10.19
CA TYR A 3 -54.32 44.96 10.98
C TYR A 3 -52.99 44.18 10.82
N PHE A 4 -52.00 44.90 10.27
CA PHE A 4 -50.53 44.88 10.48
C PHE A 4 -50.12 45.13 11.96
N PRO A 5 -48.82 45.23 12.37
CA PRO A 5 -47.51 44.72 11.88
C PRO A 5 -46.60 44.18 13.03
N THR A 6 -45.35 43.78 12.76
CA THR A 6 -44.16 44.36 13.44
C THR A 6 -42.86 43.97 12.73
N SER A 7 -42.09 45.02 12.45
CA SER A 7 -40.71 45.07 11.99
C SER A 7 -39.72 44.52 13.00
N VAL A 8 -38.62 43.89 12.55
CA VAL A 8 -37.25 44.25 12.98
C VAL A 8 -36.28 44.01 11.81
N MET A 9 -35.56 45.08 11.46
CA MET A 9 -34.46 45.17 10.49
C MET A 9 -33.12 44.67 11.08
N TRP A 10 -32.10 44.64 10.21
CA TRP A 10 -30.65 44.58 10.44
C TRP A 10 -30.12 43.15 10.70
N SER A 11 -29.14 42.63 9.97
CA SER A 11 -27.94 43.28 9.44
C SER A 11 -27.28 42.43 8.35
N ALA A 12 -26.54 43.12 7.49
CA ALA A 12 -25.74 42.59 6.42
C ALA A 12 -24.68 41.59 6.94
N LEU A 13 -24.69 40.39 6.37
CA LEU A 13 -23.46 39.64 6.14
C LEU A 13 -23.36 39.46 4.63
N GLY A 14 -22.50 40.28 4.04
CA GLY A 14 -22.09 40.11 2.66
C GLY A 14 -21.46 38.73 2.52
N PHE A 15 -22.22 37.79 1.95
CA PHE A 15 -21.62 36.67 1.25
C PHE A 15 -20.92 37.27 0.04
N SER A 16 -19.67 37.66 0.23
CA SER A 16 -18.75 37.82 -0.89
C SER A 16 -18.59 36.42 -1.48
N PRO A 17 -19.06 36.15 -2.71
CA PRO A 17 -18.68 34.94 -3.39
C PRO A 17 -17.25 35.21 -3.84
N LEU A 18 -16.29 35.04 -2.93
CA LEU A 18 -14.99 34.54 -3.34
C LEU A 18 -15.27 33.12 -3.85
N LEU A 19 -15.75 33.05 -5.09
CA LEU A 19 -15.41 31.98 -6.00
C LEU A 19 -13.89 31.98 -6.02
N ALA A 20 -13.29 31.27 -5.05
CA ALA A 20 -12.07 30.57 -5.28
C ALA A 20 -12.38 29.65 -6.45
N VAL A 21 -12.21 30.18 -7.66
CA VAL A 21 -12.05 29.36 -8.84
C VAL A 21 -10.84 28.53 -8.50
N LEU A 22 -11.10 27.31 -8.01
CA LEU A 22 -10.17 26.20 -8.09
C LEU A 22 -9.87 26.10 -9.58
N ILE A 23 -8.83 26.83 -10.01
CA ILE A 23 -8.18 26.59 -11.28
C ILE A 23 -7.54 25.23 -11.09
N LEU A 24 -8.35 24.18 -11.26
CA LEU A 24 -7.86 22.83 -11.35
C LEU A 24 -6.83 22.89 -12.48
N PRO A 25 -5.55 22.64 -12.20
CA PRO A 25 -4.54 22.76 -13.22
C PRO A 25 -4.90 21.79 -14.34
N LYS A 26 -4.63 22.17 -15.61
CA LYS A 26 -5.15 21.48 -16.81
C LYS A 26 -4.93 19.95 -16.83
N TRP A 27 -3.99 19.43 -16.05
CA TRP A 27 -3.72 18.00 -15.89
C TRP A 27 -4.73 17.24 -15.01
N ALA A 28 -5.36 17.92 -14.02
CA ALA A 28 -6.40 17.34 -13.16
C ALA A 28 -7.69 17.00 -13.93
N SER A 29 -7.84 17.52 -15.16
CA SER A 29 -8.97 17.29 -16.06
C SER A 29 -8.58 16.52 -17.33
N SER A 30 -7.51 15.72 -17.31
CA SER A 30 -7.21 14.85 -18.45
C SER A 30 -7.92 13.50 -18.30
N THR A 31 -8.60 13.03 -19.35
CA THR A 31 -9.19 11.69 -19.42
C THR A 31 -8.19 10.59 -19.03
N LYS A 32 -6.90 10.83 -19.30
CA LYS A 32 -5.80 9.93 -18.97
C LYS A 32 -5.51 9.85 -17.46
N MET A 33 -5.52 10.96 -16.73
CA MET A 33 -5.34 10.94 -15.27
C MET A 33 -6.51 10.22 -14.58
N LYS A 34 -7.74 10.38 -15.09
CA LYS A 34 -8.90 9.61 -14.61
C LYS A 34 -8.71 8.11 -14.85
N ALA A 35 -8.15 7.72 -16.00
CA ALA A 35 -7.83 6.32 -16.29
C ALA A 35 -6.79 5.75 -15.32
N TYR A 36 -5.75 6.53 -14.94
CA TYR A 36 -4.79 6.09 -13.94
C TYR A 36 -5.39 5.93 -12.53
N LEU A 37 -6.34 6.79 -12.15
CA LEU A 37 -7.05 6.64 -10.89
C LEU A 37 -7.96 5.40 -10.87
N ASP A 38 -8.60 5.10 -12.00
CA ASP A 38 -9.38 3.87 -12.18
C ASP A 38 -8.48 2.63 -12.11
N LEU A 39 -7.34 2.65 -12.82
CA LEU A 39 -6.33 1.60 -12.78
C LEU A 39 -5.84 1.34 -11.35
N ASP A 40 -5.48 2.38 -10.59
CA ASP A 40 -5.07 2.26 -9.19
C ASP A 40 -6.17 1.60 -8.33
N THR A 41 -7.43 1.96 -8.56
CA THR A 41 -8.58 1.35 -7.86
C THR A 41 -8.74 -0.13 -8.19
N ARG A 42 -8.56 -0.50 -9.47
CA ARG A 42 -8.62 -1.90 -9.94
C ARG A 42 -7.47 -2.72 -9.37
N LEU A 43 -6.24 -2.20 -9.37
CA LEU A 43 -5.06 -2.85 -8.76
C LEU A 43 -5.26 -3.10 -7.26
N LYS A 44 -5.75 -2.09 -6.52
CA LYS A 44 -6.08 -2.25 -5.08
C LYS A 44 -7.18 -3.30 -4.85
N THR A 45 -8.13 -3.42 -5.78
CA THR A 45 -9.16 -4.45 -5.71
C THR A 45 -8.56 -5.85 -5.83
N GLN A 46 -7.60 -6.05 -6.74
CA GLN A 46 -6.88 -7.33 -6.86
C GLN A 46 -6.04 -7.64 -5.62
N LEU A 47 -5.32 -6.65 -5.07
CA LEU A 47 -4.56 -6.82 -3.83
C LEU A 47 -5.46 -7.20 -2.64
N ARG A 48 -6.64 -6.60 -2.54
CA ARG A 48 -7.62 -6.95 -1.50
C ARG A 48 -8.12 -8.39 -1.68
N GLY A 49 -8.54 -8.77 -2.89
CA GLY A 49 -9.02 -10.12 -3.15
C GLY A 49 -7.94 -11.17 -2.86
N TYR A 50 -6.70 -10.91 -3.27
CA TYR A 50 -5.55 -11.75 -2.93
C TYR A 50 -5.40 -11.94 -1.41
N SER A 51 -5.49 -10.84 -0.64
CA SER A 51 -5.42 -10.91 0.82
C SER A 51 -6.59 -11.65 1.45
N GLU A 52 -7.81 -11.48 0.92
CA GLU A 52 -9.03 -12.14 1.41
C GLU A 52 -8.95 -13.67 1.21
N ASP A 53 -8.51 -14.13 0.04
CA ASP A 53 -8.33 -15.55 -0.25
C ASP A 53 -7.28 -16.21 0.64
N LEU A 54 -6.15 -15.53 0.89
CA LEU A 54 -5.16 -16.01 1.84
C LEU A 54 -5.73 -16.08 3.26
N GLN A 55 -6.52 -15.09 3.66
CA GLN A 55 -7.13 -15.05 4.98
C GLN A 55 -8.17 -16.17 5.16
N ASP A 56 -8.94 -16.49 4.13
CA ASP A 56 -9.90 -17.60 4.11
C ASP A 56 -9.20 -18.95 4.18
N HIS A 57 -8.06 -19.09 3.51
CA HIS A 57 -7.21 -20.28 3.62
C HIS A 57 -6.70 -20.47 5.05
N ILE A 58 -6.15 -19.42 5.67
CA ILE A 58 -5.69 -19.42 7.07
C ILE A 58 -6.84 -19.76 8.02
N SER A 59 -8.01 -19.14 7.81
CA SER A 59 -9.22 -19.36 8.62
C SER A 59 -9.66 -20.82 8.58
N THR A 60 -9.65 -21.44 7.40
CA THR A 60 -10.00 -22.85 7.21
C THR A 60 -9.06 -23.78 7.97
N LEU A 61 -7.75 -23.54 7.89
CA LEU A 61 -6.75 -24.32 8.61
C LEU A 61 -6.89 -24.17 10.13
N ASN A 62 -7.06 -22.94 10.62
CA ASN A 62 -7.19 -22.67 12.06
C ASN A 62 -8.45 -23.30 12.65
N ARG A 63 -9.60 -23.18 11.96
CA ARG A 63 -10.84 -23.84 12.39
C ARG A 63 -10.64 -25.34 12.56
N TYR A 64 -9.97 -25.98 11.61
CA TYR A 64 -9.71 -27.41 11.71
C TYR A 64 -8.79 -27.76 12.89
N ILE A 65 -7.71 -26.98 13.10
CA ILE A 65 -6.80 -27.18 14.24
C ILE A 65 -7.57 -27.08 15.55
N ASP A 66 -8.47 -26.10 15.68
CA ASP A 66 -9.25 -25.88 16.90
C ASP A 66 -10.30 -26.99 17.10
N ASP A 67 -10.96 -27.45 16.05
CA ASP A 67 -11.84 -28.63 16.09
C ASP A 67 -11.06 -29.87 16.58
N ARG A 68 -9.83 -30.08 16.09
CA ARG A 68 -8.99 -31.21 16.51
C ARG A 68 -8.53 -31.11 17.96
N LYS A 69 -8.20 -29.91 18.45
CA LYS A 69 -7.86 -29.69 19.86
C LYS A 69 -9.05 -30.03 20.76
N SER A 70 -10.24 -29.53 20.43
CA SER A 70 -11.47 -29.81 21.17
C SER A 70 -11.79 -31.32 21.24
N GLU A 71 -11.56 -32.06 20.14
CA GLU A 71 -11.73 -33.51 20.15
C GLU A 71 -10.68 -34.23 21.01
N LEU A 72 -9.43 -33.73 21.02
CA LEU A 72 -8.36 -34.30 21.84
C LEU A 72 -8.49 -33.97 23.33
N ASP A 73 -9.15 -32.87 23.70
CA ASP A 73 -9.45 -32.57 25.10
C ASP A 73 -10.31 -33.67 25.75
N LYS A 74 -11.08 -34.43 24.94
CA LYS A 74 -11.87 -35.59 25.38
C LYS A 74 -11.03 -36.81 25.73
N VAL A 75 -9.76 -36.86 25.32
CA VAL A 75 -8.81 -37.92 25.69
C VAL A 75 -8.60 -37.94 27.21
N GLY A 76 -8.75 -36.78 27.87
CA GLY A 76 -8.51 -36.66 29.30
C GLY A 76 -7.02 -36.83 29.63
N LYS A 77 -6.73 -37.36 30.83
CA LYS A 77 -5.35 -37.50 31.33
C LYS A 77 -4.68 -38.84 31.00
N ASP A 78 -5.43 -39.82 30.49
CA ASP A 78 -4.94 -41.17 30.24
C ASP A 78 -5.23 -41.60 28.79
N PRO A 79 -4.23 -41.45 27.90
CA PRO A 79 -4.35 -41.87 26.50
C PRO A 79 -4.63 -43.36 26.32
N GLU A 80 -4.19 -44.24 27.23
CA GLU A 80 -4.38 -45.69 27.09
C GLU A 80 -5.86 -46.05 27.24
N VAL A 81 -6.58 -45.42 28.17
CA VAL A 81 -8.03 -45.60 28.33
C VAL A 81 -8.80 -45.09 27.11
N TYR A 82 -8.41 -43.93 26.57
CA TYR A 82 -9.05 -43.37 25.38
C TYR A 82 -8.84 -44.26 24.14
N LEU A 83 -7.60 -44.70 23.90
CA LEU A 83 -7.25 -45.56 22.76
C LEU A 83 -7.74 -47.00 22.94
N GLY A 84 -7.93 -47.45 24.17
CA GLY A 84 -8.56 -48.73 24.49
C GLY A 84 -10.01 -48.84 23.99
N ASN A 85 -10.67 -47.71 23.70
CA ASN A 85 -11.96 -47.68 23.01
C ASN A 85 -11.77 -47.83 21.48
N PRO A 86 -12.29 -48.89 20.85
CA PRO A 86 -12.13 -49.12 19.41
C PRO A 86 -12.67 -47.99 18.51
N LEU A 87 -13.71 -47.26 18.94
CA LEU A 87 -14.24 -46.12 18.18
C LEU A 87 -13.25 -44.96 18.13
N ASN A 88 -12.59 -44.68 19.25
CA ASN A 88 -11.59 -43.62 19.35
C ASN A 88 -10.33 -43.99 18.56
N SER A 89 -9.87 -45.23 18.69
CA SER A 89 -8.75 -45.75 17.90
C SER A 89 -9.03 -45.70 16.38
N PHE A 90 -10.23 -46.10 15.95
CA PHE A 90 -10.64 -45.98 14.55
C PHE A 90 -10.64 -44.51 14.09
N SER A 91 -11.23 -43.60 14.88
CA SER A 91 -11.29 -42.18 14.55
C SER A 91 -9.89 -41.57 14.36
N LEU A 92 -8.94 -41.91 15.25
CA LEU A 92 -7.55 -41.47 15.11
C LEU A 92 -6.89 -42.03 13.84
N LEU A 93 -7.03 -43.33 13.57
CA LEU A 93 -6.47 -43.96 12.38
C LEU A 93 -7.07 -43.39 11.09
N HIS A 94 -8.38 -43.16 11.06
CA HIS A 94 -9.07 -42.53 9.93
C HIS A 94 -8.49 -41.15 9.67
N HIS A 95 -8.36 -40.33 10.71
CA HIS A 95 -7.79 -38.99 10.61
C HIS A 95 -6.35 -39.02 10.05
N LEU A 96 -5.49 -39.90 10.58
CA LEU A 96 -4.12 -40.10 10.09
C LEU A 96 -4.07 -40.58 8.63
N HIS A 97 -5.00 -41.42 8.23
CA HIS A 97 -4.99 -42.04 6.89
C HIS A 97 -5.65 -41.16 5.82
N PHE A 98 -6.74 -40.46 6.12
CA PHE A 98 -7.55 -39.76 5.13
C PHE A 98 -7.47 -38.23 5.24
N ASP A 99 -7.57 -37.68 6.45
CA ASP A 99 -7.66 -36.24 6.62
C ASP A 99 -6.31 -35.56 6.32
N TRP A 100 -5.21 -36.09 6.86
CA TRP A 100 -3.89 -35.48 6.66
C TRP A 100 -3.46 -35.40 5.18
N PRO A 101 -3.65 -36.43 4.35
CA PRO A 101 -3.45 -36.30 2.90
C PRO A 101 -4.32 -35.23 2.25
N ALA A 102 -5.56 -35.05 2.70
CA ALA A 102 -6.44 -33.99 2.19
C ALA A 102 -5.92 -32.59 2.56
N TRP A 103 -5.43 -32.39 3.79
CA TRP A 103 -4.80 -31.14 4.22
C TRP A 103 -3.52 -30.84 3.46
N ARG A 104 -2.68 -31.85 3.24
CA ARG A 104 -1.49 -31.72 2.39
C ARG A 104 -1.88 -31.22 0.99
N LYS A 105 -2.87 -31.85 0.37
CA LYS A 105 -3.35 -31.44 -0.96
C LYS A 105 -3.89 -30.01 -0.97
N LEU A 106 -4.54 -29.56 0.12
CA LEU A 106 -4.99 -28.17 0.26
C LEU A 106 -3.80 -27.20 0.34
N MET A 107 -2.79 -27.51 1.17
CA MET A 107 -1.59 -26.67 1.34
C MET A 107 -0.72 -26.59 0.08
N GLU A 108 -0.74 -27.62 -0.76
CA GLU A 108 0.00 -27.65 -2.03
C GLU A 108 -0.70 -26.85 -3.15
N LYS A 109 -1.92 -26.35 -2.95
CA LYS A 109 -2.60 -25.57 -3.98
C LYS A 109 -1.95 -24.20 -4.15
N PRO A 110 -1.69 -23.75 -5.40
CA PRO A 110 -1.37 -22.36 -5.63
C PRO A 110 -2.59 -21.50 -5.22
N LEU A 111 -2.35 -20.48 -4.40
CA LEU A 111 -3.39 -19.62 -3.86
C LEU A 111 -3.44 -18.30 -4.61
N ALA A 112 -4.65 -17.80 -4.84
CA ALA A 112 -4.91 -16.43 -5.27
C ALA A 112 -4.15 -16.02 -6.57
N THR A 113 -3.85 -16.98 -7.44
CA THR A 113 -3.05 -16.77 -8.67
C THR A 113 -3.78 -15.95 -9.72
N GLU A 114 -5.11 -15.97 -9.70
CA GLU A 114 -5.99 -15.17 -10.55
C GLU A 114 -5.71 -13.67 -10.35
N TYR A 115 -5.59 -13.20 -9.11
CA TYR A 115 -5.34 -11.80 -8.79
C TYR A 115 -3.97 -11.33 -9.30
N ILE A 116 -2.96 -12.22 -9.23
CA ILE A 116 -1.63 -11.96 -9.80
C ILE A 116 -1.73 -11.82 -11.32
N THR A 117 -2.48 -12.72 -11.97
CA THR A 117 -2.68 -12.71 -13.42
C THR A 117 -3.38 -11.42 -13.87
N GLU A 118 -4.44 -11.02 -13.18
CA GLU A 118 -5.18 -9.77 -13.46
C GLU A 118 -4.28 -8.53 -13.30
N ILE A 119 -3.41 -8.50 -12.28
CA ILE A 119 -2.42 -7.42 -12.12
C ILE A 119 -1.45 -7.38 -13.31
N GLN A 120 -1.00 -8.54 -13.80
CA GLN A 120 -0.08 -8.61 -14.94
C GLN A 120 -0.73 -8.12 -16.24
N GLU A 121 -1.99 -8.45 -16.48
CA GLU A 121 -2.72 -7.98 -17.67
C GLU A 121 -2.88 -6.45 -17.68
N MET A 122 -3.07 -5.87 -16.49
CA MET A 122 -3.17 -4.41 -16.28
C MET A 122 -1.84 -3.65 -16.46
N TRP A 123 -0.68 -4.31 -16.55
CA TRP A 123 0.61 -3.63 -16.74
C TRP A 123 0.68 -2.83 -18.04
N SER A 124 -0.06 -3.24 -19.07
CA SER A 124 -0.14 -2.52 -20.34
C SER A 124 -0.78 -1.14 -20.21
N GLU A 125 -1.54 -0.89 -19.13
CA GLU A 125 -2.22 0.37 -18.84
C GLU A 125 -1.37 1.33 -17.98
N MET A 126 -0.21 0.88 -17.48
CA MET A 126 0.67 1.67 -16.61
C MET A 126 1.24 2.90 -17.33
N PRO A 127 1.58 3.98 -16.60
CA PRO A 127 2.26 5.12 -17.17
C PRO A 127 3.56 4.74 -17.85
N THR A 128 3.82 5.32 -19.02
CA THR A 128 5.10 5.16 -19.69
C THR A 128 6.22 5.84 -18.90
N LYS A 129 7.47 5.41 -19.11
CA LYS A 129 8.65 6.04 -18.48
C LYS A 129 8.73 7.55 -18.74
N ASP A 130 8.37 7.99 -19.95
CA ASP A 130 8.41 9.40 -20.32
C ASP A 130 7.34 10.20 -19.58
N GLU A 131 6.14 9.63 -19.39
CA GLU A 131 5.07 10.27 -18.62
C GLU A 131 5.42 10.41 -17.16
N TYR A 132 5.99 9.35 -16.57
CA TYR A 132 6.50 9.39 -15.21
C TYR A 132 7.65 10.41 -15.06
N THR A 133 8.58 10.45 -16.00
CA THR A 133 9.69 11.41 -15.97
C THR A 133 9.18 12.86 -16.11
N ASN A 134 8.20 13.09 -16.97
CA ASN A 134 7.57 14.40 -17.13
C ASN A 134 6.79 14.81 -15.87
N SER A 135 6.18 13.86 -15.14
CA SER A 135 5.50 14.15 -13.88
C SER A 135 6.48 14.59 -12.79
N ILE A 136 7.66 13.98 -12.69
CA ILE A 136 8.73 14.43 -11.76
C ILE A 136 9.08 15.89 -12.03
N LYS A 137 9.28 16.26 -13.30
CA LYS A 137 9.61 17.65 -13.66
C LYS A 137 8.49 18.61 -13.25
N ALA A 138 7.24 18.27 -13.60
CA ALA A 138 6.08 19.10 -13.26
C ALA A 138 5.90 19.27 -11.74
N ALA A 139 6.08 18.18 -10.97
CA ALA A 139 5.99 18.21 -9.51
C ALA A 139 7.06 19.09 -8.88
N LYS A 140 8.32 19.02 -9.37
CA LYS A 140 9.40 19.89 -8.91
C LYS A 140 9.16 21.36 -9.25
N ASP A 141 8.71 21.65 -10.46
CA ASP A 141 8.42 23.02 -10.89
C ASP A 141 7.26 23.63 -10.09
N PHE A 142 6.27 22.81 -9.72
CA PHE A 142 5.21 23.21 -8.81
C PHE A 142 5.74 23.46 -7.39
N HIS A 143 6.49 22.51 -6.82
CA HIS A 143 7.04 22.60 -5.46
C HIS A 143 7.92 23.84 -5.25
N LYS A 144 8.71 24.26 -6.25
CA LYS A 144 9.51 25.49 -6.19
C LYS A 144 8.70 26.77 -6.04
N ASN A 145 7.47 26.78 -6.57
CA ASN A 145 6.59 27.94 -6.59
C ASN A 145 5.52 27.89 -5.48
N GLU A 146 5.44 26.78 -4.75
CA GLU A 146 4.46 26.56 -3.70
C GLU A 146 4.93 27.20 -2.39
N THR A 147 4.20 28.22 -1.92
CA THR A 147 4.55 28.98 -0.71
C THR A 147 3.78 28.52 0.53
N GLN A 148 2.79 27.62 0.37
CA GLN A 148 1.91 27.21 1.47
C GLN A 148 2.38 25.95 2.22
N GLY A 149 3.53 25.36 1.87
CA GLY A 149 4.21 24.33 2.67
C GLY A 149 3.48 22.99 2.84
N ASN A 150 2.37 22.76 2.15
CA ASN A 150 1.49 21.61 2.41
C ASN A 150 1.81 20.33 1.61
N PHE A 151 2.86 20.33 0.78
CA PHE A 151 3.21 19.19 -0.06
C PHE A 151 4.67 18.80 0.13
N GLU A 152 4.91 17.96 1.14
CA GLU A 152 6.18 17.25 1.33
C GLU A 152 6.15 15.95 0.52
N PHE A 153 7.22 15.67 -0.21
CA PHE A 153 7.40 14.39 -0.87
C PHE A 153 7.75 13.33 0.16
N SER A 154 7.21 12.12 -0.04
CA SER A 154 7.68 10.97 0.71
C SER A 154 9.18 10.73 0.48
N PRO A 155 9.88 10.03 1.39
CA PRO A 155 11.27 9.68 1.16
C PRO A 155 11.51 8.92 -0.16
N LEU A 156 10.57 8.08 -0.60
CA LEU A 156 10.65 7.38 -1.89
C LEU A 156 10.52 8.33 -3.07
N GLU A 157 9.57 9.25 -3.06
CA GLU A 157 9.44 10.25 -4.13
C GLU A 157 10.66 11.18 -4.17
N SER A 158 11.17 11.57 -3.01
CA SER A 158 12.42 12.33 -2.88
C SER A 158 13.60 11.56 -3.48
N LEU A 159 13.66 10.24 -3.27
CA LEU A 159 14.70 9.39 -3.82
C LEU A 159 14.60 9.33 -5.35
N GLN A 160 13.39 9.19 -5.90
CA GLN A 160 13.18 9.19 -7.35
C GLN A 160 13.59 10.51 -7.99
N ILE A 161 13.31 11.64 -7.33
CA ILE A 161 13.80 12.95 -7.77
C ILE A 161 15.33 13.00 -7.75
N ALA A 162 15.96 12.44 -6.71
CA ALA A 162 17.40 12.42 -6.58
C ALA A 162 18.09 11.57 -7.66
N LEU A 163 17.56 10.37 -7.93
CA LEU A 163 18.03 9.49 -9.00
C LEU A 163 17.88 10.15 -10.37
N HIS A 164 16.74 10.81 -10.62
CA HIS A 164 16.55 11.58 -11.85
C HIS A 164 17.60 12.69 -12.00
N ALA A 165 17.90 13.43 -10.93
CA ALA A 165 18.94 14.46 -10.95
C ALA A 165 20.35 13.87 -11.17
N TYR A 166 20.64 12.73 -10.55
CA TYR A 166 21.89 12.00 -10.71
C TYR A 166 22.12 11.56 -12.16
N ASP A 167 21.09 11.00 -12.81
CA ASP A 167 21.14 10.59 -14.23
C ASP A 167 21.40 11.78 -15.18
N LYS A 168 20.95 12.97 -14.79
CA LYS A 168 21.21 14.22 -15.51
C LYS A 168 22.56 14.86 -15.15
N LYS A 169 23.37 14.22 -14.31
CA LYS A 169 24.65 14.73 -13.77
C LYS A 169 24.50 16.01 -12.96
N ASN A 170 23.30 16.30 -12.47
CA ASN A 170 23.06 17.43 -11.56
C ASN A 170 23.33 16.97 -10.12
N TYR A 171 24.61 16.81 -9.79
CA TYR A 171 25.03 16.22 -8.50
C TYR A 171 24.65 17.08 -7.29
N THR A 172 24.59 18.41 -7.45
CA THR A 172 24.12 19.31 -6.40
C THR A 172 22.66 19.05 -6.05
N GLU A 173 21.80 18.91 -7.05
CA GLU A 173 20.38 18.61 -6.81
C GLU A 173 20.19 17.18 -6.30
N ALA A 174 20.94 16.22 -6.85
CA ALA A 174 20.91 14.84 -6.38
C ALA A 174 21.29 14.73 -4.89
N GLU A 175 22.36 15.39 -4.45
CA GLU A 175 22.77 15.40 -3.04
C GLU A 175 21.69 15.99 -2.13
N ASN A 176 21.09 17.12 -2.54
CA ASN A 176 20.03 17.76 -1.75
C ASN A 176 18.84 16.82 -1.53
N TRP A 177 18.36 16.17 -2.59
CA TRP A 177 17.22 15.25 -2.49
C TRP A 177 17.57 13.94 -1.78
N LEU A 178 18.79 13.42 -1.93
CA LEU A 178 19.27 12.28 -1.14
C LEU A 178 19.29 12.60 0.36
N ASN A 179 19.72 13.82 0.74
CA ASN A 179 19.66 14.25 2.13
C ASN A 179 18.21 14.36 2.64
N ILE A 180 17.27 14.84 1.81
CA ILE A 180 15.84 14.85 2.15
C ILE A 180 15.33 13.41 2.36
N THR A 181 15.65 12.48 1.46
CA THR A 181 15.31 11.05 1.58
C THR A 181 15.82 10.46 2.89
N LEU A 182 17.11 10.61 3.20
CA LEU A 182 17.72 10.05 4.40
C LEU A 182 17.13 10.65 5.68
N ASN A 183 16.79 11.94 5.69
CA ASN A 183 16.09 12.54 6.82
C ASN A 183 14.65 12.05 6.94
N GLY A 184 13.97 11.82 5.81
CA GLY A 184 12.65 11.21 5.78
C GLY A 184 12.63 9.80 6.38
N TYR A 185 13.62 8.95 6.04
CA TYR A 185 13.72 7.59 6.58
C TYR A 185 13.82 7.54 8.12
N LYS A 186 14.51 8.52 8.73
CA LYS A 186 14.62 8.63 10.19
C LYS A 186 13.27 8.86 10.88
N ASN A 187 12.31 9.45 10.17
CA ASN A 187 11.01 9.83 10.70
C ASN A 187 9.91 8.81 10.42
N LEU A 188 10.21 7.70 9.71
CA LEU A 188 9.23 6.67 9.41
C LEU A 188 8.78 5.93 10.67
N SER A 189 7.47 5.74 10.79
CA SER A 189 6.87 4.79 11.73
C SER A 189 7.21 3.35 11.34
N LEU A 190 6.98 2.41 12.26
CA LEU A 190 7.19 0.98 11.98
C LEU A 190 6.34 0.48 10.80
N GLN A 191 5.08 0.90 10.72
CA GLN A 191 4.18 0.51 9.63
C GLN A 191 4.64 1.03 8.27
N GLU A 192 5.17 2.25 8.22
CA GLU A 192 5.70 2.80 6.98
C GLU A 192 7.00 2.11 6.57
N LYS A 193 7.83 1.67 7.54
CA LYS A 193 9.03 0.87 7.24
C LYS A 193 8.65 -0.47 6.59
N ASP A 194 7.69 -1.20 7.16
CA ASP A 194 7.21 -2.46 6.59
C ASP A 194 6.69 -2.26 5.16
N LEU A 195 5.95 -1.17 4.91
CA LEU A 195 5.49 -0.83 3.56
C LEU A 195 6.65 -0.52 2.61
N TYR A 196 7.69 0.15 3.09
CA TYR A 196 8.84 0.54 2.28
C TYR A 196 9.73 -0.64 1.92
N GLU A 197 9.76 -1.70 2.73
CA GLU A 197 10.41 -2.96 2.36
C GLU A 197 9.77 -3.60 1.11
N VAL A 198 8.47 -3.39 0.90
CA VAL A 198 7.75 -3.87 -0.29
C VAL A 198 7.93 -2.91 -1.47
N LEU A 199 7.87 -1.60 -1.23
CA LEU A 199 7.84 -0.59 -2.30
C LEU A 199 9.23 -0.16 -2.80
N SER A 200 10.27 -0.26 -1.97
CA SER A 200 11.61 0.21 -2.31
C SER A 200 12.49 -0.91 -2.84
N PRO A 201 13.06 -0.79 -4.05
CA PRO A 201 14.05 -1.75 -4.54
C PRO A 201 15.44 -1.57 -3.89
N VAL A 202 15.63 -0.53 -3.06
CA VAL A 202 16.91 -0.21 -2.43
C VAL A 202 16.78 0.01 -0.93
N SER A 203 17.79 -0.43 -0.17
CA SER A 203 17.88 -0.23 1.28
C SER A 203 18.36 1.17 1.63
N GLU A 204 18.09 1.59 2.87
CA GLU A 204 18.61 2.85 3.42
C GLU A 204 20.15 2.94 3.30
N SER A 205 20.87 1.86 3.59
CA SER A 205 22.34 1.81 3.45
C SER A 205 22.81 2.05 2.00
N GLN A 206 22.08 1.53 1.00
CA GLN A 206 22.40 1.79 -0.41
C GLN A 206 22.17 3.26 -0.78
N VAL A 207 21.18 3.91 -0.16
CA VAL A 207 20.93 5.35 -0.33
C VAL A 207 22.04 6.17 0.32
N GLU A 208 22.55 5.77 1.49
CA GLU A 208 23.70 6.41 2.15
C GLU A 208 24.99 6.30 1.32
N ASP A 209 25.24 5.12 0.75
CA ASP A 209 26.38 4.88 -0.15
C ASP A 209 26.30 5.78 -1.38
N LEU A 210 25.11 5.88 -1.99
CA LEU A 210 24.88 6.77 -3.13
C LEU A 210 25.08 8.24 -2.73
N TYR A 211 24.57 8.67 -1.58
CA TYR A 211 24.76 10.03 -1.05
C TYR A 211 26.25 10.38 -0.93
N THR A 212 27.04 9.48 -0.33
CA THR A 212 28.48 9.65 -0.16
C THR A 212 29.19 9.74 -1.51
N LYS A 213 28.83 8.87 -2.46
CA LYS A 213 29.36 8.88 -3.83
C LYS A 213 29.06 10.18 -4.56
N VAL A 214 27.81 10.66 -4.51
CA VAL A 214 27.39 11.91 -5.15
C VAL A 214 28.16 13.09 -4.57
N ARG A 215 28.28 13.16 -3.24
CA ARG A 215 29.01 14.22 -2.55
C ARG A 215 30.49 14.24 -2.94
N LYS A 216 31.11 13.07 -3.14
CA LYS A 216 32.49 12.99 -3.65
C LYS A 216 32.61 13.56 -5.06
N ILE A 217 31.78 13.08 -6.00
CA ILE A 217 31.80 13.52 -7.40
C ILE A 217 31.56 15.03 -7.53
N LYS A 218 30.65 15.58 -6.72
CA LYS A 218 30.33 17.02 -6.73
C LYS A 218 31.52 17.89 -6.32
N ASN A 219 32.43 17.38 -5.49
CA ASN A 219 33.57 18.11 -4.95
C ASN A 219 34.86 17.88 -5.76
N GLU A 220 34.82 17.07 -6.82
CA GLU A 220 35.89 16.85 -7.81
C GLU A 220 35.72 17.80 -9.01
#